data_AF-A0A1J5KJX6-F1
#
_entry.id   AF-A0A1J5KJX6-F1
#
_cell.length_a   1.000
_cell.length_b   1.000
_cell.length_c   1.000
_cell.angle_alpha   90.00
_cell.angle_beta   90.00
_cell.angle_gamma   90.00
#
_symmetry.space_group_name_H-M   'P 1'
#
loop_
_entity.id
_entity.type
_entity.pdbx_description
1 polymer ?
#
loop_
_entity_poly.entity_id
_entity_poly.type
_entity_poly.pdbx_seq_one_letter_code
_entity_poly.pdbx_strand_id
1 'polypeptide(L)'
;MNKTKLIRIAMIGIIIPFSALGADYNFFSKSISGQCKLANKLILKKTYLGFIRNKQSCDGSFAKKLLSSCNAINCESLISIYEEAQNRDSGNVIGGSL
;
A
#
# COMPACT_ATOMS: atom_id res chain seq x y z
N MET A 1 -20.56 -14.09 -47.85
CA MET A 1 -20.29 -14.86 -46.60
C MET A 1 -18.77 -15.00 -46.45
N ASN A 2 -18.07 -14.63 -45.38
CA ASN A 2 -18.46 -14.01 -44.11
C ASN A 2 -17.20 -13.36 -43.49
N LYS A 3 -16.80 -12.15 -43.98
CA LYS A 3 -15.65 -11.38 -43.44
C LYS A 3 -15.88 -10.92 -41.98
N THR A 4 -17.11 -11.05 -41.50
CA THR A 4 -17.58 -10.69 -40.16
C THR A 4 -17.16 -11.66 -39.04
N LYS A 5 -16.56 -12.82 -39.36
CA LYS A 5 -16.16 -13.79 -38.32
C LYS A 5 -14.76 -13.56 -37.73
N LEU A 6 -13.86 -12.84 -38.41
CA LEU A 6 -12.48 -12.65 -37.94
C LEU A 6 -12.33 -11.54 -36.89
N ILE A 7 -13.26 -10.58 -36.84
CA ILE A 7 -13.21 -9.47 -35.88
C ILE A 7 -13.68 -9.89 -34.48
N ARG A 8 -14.34 -11.04 -34.33
CA ARG A 8 -14.77 -11.54 -33.01
C ARG A 8 -13.66 -12.20 -32.18
N ILE A 9 -12.50 -12.49 -32.76
CA ILE A 9 -11.36 -13.09 -32.04
C ILE A 9 -10.46 -12.00 -31.42
N ALA A 10 -10.59 -10.74 -31.85
CA ALA A 10 -9.84 -9.61 -31.29
C ALA A 10 -10.44 -9.03 -29.98
N MET A 11 -11.48 -9.65 -29.43
CA MET A 11 -12.02 -9.36 -28.08
C MET A 11 -11.66 -10.46 -27.08
N ILE A 12 -10.49 -11.09 -27.20
CA ILE A 12 -9.82 -11.57 -26.00
C ILE A 12 -9.22 -10.33 -25.36
N GLY A 13 -10.07 -9.62 -24.62
CA GLY A 13 -9.63 -8.60 -23.70
C GLY A 13 -8.60 -9.27 -22.81
N ILE A 14 -7.33 -8.98 -23.08
CA ILE A 14 -6.27 -9.19 -22.11
C ILE A 14 -6.63 -8.20 -21.01
N ILE A 15 -7.50 -8.64 -20.10
CA ILE A 15 -7.60 -8.12 -18.76
C ILE A 15 -6.24 -8.50 -18.19
N ILE A 16 -5.24 -7.67 -18.47
CA ILE A 16 -4.04 -7.65 -17.67
C ILE A 16 -4.62 -7.27 -16.30
N PRO A 17 -4.62 -8.17 -15.30
CA PRO A 17 -4.77 -7.68 -13.96
C PRO A 17 -3.56 -6.77 -13.82
N PHE A 18 -3.76 -5.46 -13.95
CA PHE A 18 -2.92 -4.53 -13.25
C PHE A 18 -3.10 -4.96 -11.81
N SER A 19 -2.20 -5.83 -11.35
CA SER A 19 -1.90 -6.01 -9.95
C SER A 19 -1.53 -4.61 -9.52
N ALA A 20 -2.54 -3.83 -9.12
CA ALA A 20 -2.34 -2.61 -8.40
C ALA A 20 -1.37 -3.04 -7.31
N LEU A 21 -0.14 -2.51 -7.36
CA LEU A 21 0.90 -2.76 -6.38
C LEU A 21 0.29 -2.42 -5.02
N GLY A 22 -0.37 -3.40 -4.43
CA GLY A 22 -1.04 -3.29 -3.16
C GLY A 22 0.06 -3.24 -2.14
N ALA A 23 -0.11 -2.41 -1.13
CA ALA A 23 0.59 -2.65 0.11
C ALA A 23 -0.36 -3.45 1.01
N ASP A 24 0.11 -4.31 1.90
CA ASP A 24 -0.78 -4.94 2.86
C ASP A 24 -1.24 -3.91 3.91
N TYR A 25 -2.48 -3.42 3.78
CA TYR A 25 -3.07 -2.48 4.73
C TYR A 25 -3.21 -3.08 6.14
N ASN A 26 -3.48 -4.39 6.25
CA ASN A 26 -3.63 -5.03 7.55
C ASN A 26 -2.28 -5.07 8.26
N PHE A 27 -1.20 -5.40 7.54
CA PHE A 27 0.16 -5.28 8.07
C PHE A 27 0.49 -3.84 8.47
N PHE A 28 0.31 -2.89 7.56
CA PHE A 28 0.59 -1.47 7.84
C PHE A 28 -0.16 -0.98 9.09
N SER A 29 -1.47 -1.19 9.14
CA SER A 29 -2.29 -0.74 10.28
C SER A 29 -1.93 -1.44 11.58
N LYS A 30 -1.59 -2.75 11.54
CA LYS A 30 -1.14 -3.49 12.72
C LYS A 30 0.23 -3.02 13.21
N SER A 31 1.20 -2.81 12.33
CA SER A 31 2.54 -2.31 12.66
C SER A 31 2.47 -0.93 13.29
N ILE A 32 1.66 -0.02 12.72
CA ILE A 32 1.45 1.30 13.31
C ILE A 32 0.70 1.20 14.64
N SER A 33 -0.35 0.38 14.75
CA SER A 33 -1.10 0.24 16.01
C SER A 33 -0.26 -0.38 17.14
N GLY A 34 0.71 -1.24 16.79
CA GLY A 34 1.65 -1.84 17.73
C GLY A 34 2.61 -0.82 18.35
N GLN A 35 3.07 0.15 17.55
CA GLN A 35 3.92 1.24 18.01
C GLN A 35 3.10 2.44 18.54
N CYS A 36 1.82 2.52 18.14
CA CYS A 36 0.97 3.68 18.35
C CYS A 36 -0.48 3.34 18.71
N LYS A 37 -0.76 3.12 19.99
CA LYS A 37 -2.11 2.79 20.46
C LYS A 37 -3.13 3.93 20.30
N LEU A 38 -2.67 5.17 20.22
CA LEU A 38 -3.55 6.36 20.08
C LEU A 38 -3.84 6.73 18.62
N ALA A 39 -3.26 6.03 17.65
CA ALA A 39 -3.48 6.35 16.25
C ALA A 39 -4.93 6.06 15.83
N ASN A 40 -5.63 7.09 15.36
CA ASN A 40 -6.99 6.94 14.84
C ASN A 40 -6.99 6.12 13.54
N LYS A 41 -7.83 5.07 13.45
CA LYS A 41 -7.96 4.21 12.26
C LYS A 41 -8.22 4.97 10.96
N LEU A 42 -8.95 6.08 11.01
CA LEU A 42 -9.20 6.93 9.84
C LEU A 42 -7.91 7.62 9.37
N ILE A 43 -7.09 8.11 10.31
CA ILE A 43 -5.79 8.70 10.01
C ILE A 43 -4.90 7.65 9.36
N LEU A 44 -4.83 6.44 9.92
CA LEU A 44 -4.05 5.33 9.36
C LEU A 44 -4.44 5.02 7.91
N LYS A 45 -5.74 4.86 7.64
CA LYS A 45 -6.23 4.58 6.29
C LYS A 45 -5.89 5.69 5.30
N LYS A 46 -6.01 6.95 5.71
CA LYS A 46 -5.70 8.10 4.85
C LYS A 46 -4.21 8.26 4.59
N THR A 47 -3.37 8.05 5.60
CA THR A 47 -1.91 8.03 5.47
C THR A 47 -1.47 6.93 4.52
N TYR A 48 -1.99 5.72 4.71
CA TYR A 48 -1.70 4.57 3.85
C TYR A 48 -2.10 4.81 2.38
N LEU A 49 -3.28 5.37 2.12
CA LEU A 49 -3.68 5.77 0.75
C LEU A 49 -2.78 6.88 0.17
N GLY A 50 -2.26 7.76 1.02
CA GLY A 50 -1.26 8.75 0.64
C GLY A 50 0.02 8.10 0.15
N PHE A 51 0.51 7.09 0.87
CA PHE A 51 1.71 6.34 0.48
C PHE A 51 1.53 5.51 -0.79
N ILE A 52 0.33 4.96 -1.05
CA ILE A 52 0.00 4.34 -2.35
C ILE A 52 0.21 5.32 -3.51
N ARG A 53 -0.10 6.60 -3.29
CA ARG A 53 0.03 7.64 -4.31
C ARG A 53 1.46 8.19 -4.41
N ASN A 54 2.17 8.32 -3.29
CA ASN A 54 3.54 8.83 -3.23
C ASN A 54 4.30 8.20 -2.06
N LYS A 55 5.32 7.39 -2.36
CA LYS A 55 6.02 6.53 -1.39
C LYS A 55 7.14 7.22 -0.60
N GLN A 56 7.56 8.41 -1.01
CA GLN A 56 8.89 8.94 -0.65
C GLN A 56 8.88 10.02 0.45
N SER A 57 7.72 10.49 0.91
CA SER A 57 7.69 11.58 1.90
C SER A 57 6.49 11.51 2.86
N CYS A 58 6.69 12.06 4.06
CA CYS A 58 5.63 12.25 5.06
C CYS A 58 5.02 13.65 5.03
N ASP A 59 5.08 14.34 3.89
CA ASP A 59 4.62 15.72 3.79
C ASP A 59 3.10 15.87 3.81
N GLY A 60 2.38 14.79 3.55
CA GLY A 60 0.93 14.74 3.60
C GLY A 60 0.37 15.07 4.99
N SER A 61 -0.73 15.82 5.03
CA SER A 61 -1.39 16.24 6.27
C SER A 61 -1.73 15.07 7.20
N PHE A 62 -2.11 13.91 6.66
CA PHE A 62 -2.39 12.72 7.45
C PHE A 62 -1.14 12.05 8.02
N ALA A 63 -0.04 12.02 7.26
CA ALA A 63 1.25 11.53 7.75
C ALA A 63 1.76 12.43 8.88
N LYS A 64 1.72 13.75 8.69
CA LYS A 64 2.04 14.73 9.74
C LYS A 64 1.15 14.56 10.98
N LYS A 65 -0.15 14.36 10.79
CA LYS A 65 -1.07 14.15 11.91
C LYS A 65 -0.78 12.85 12.65
N LEU A 66 -0.46 11.78 11.93
CA LEU A 66 -0.03 10.51 12.53
C LEU A 66 1.25 10.67 13.35
N LEU A 67 2.27 11.31 12.78
CA LEU A 67 3.55 11.60 13.45
C LEU A 67 3.34 12.49 14.69
N SER A 68 2.48 13.51 14.60
CA SER A 68 2.16 14.36 15.76
C SER A 68 1.36 13.64 16.85
N SER A 69 0.60 12.61 16.49
CA SER A 69 -0.18 11.80 17.45
C SER A 69 0.68 10.69 18.06
N CYS A 70 1.90 10.49 17.55
CA CYS A 70 2.71 9.34 17.87
C CYS A 70 4.20 9.62 17.91
N ASN A 71 4.73 9.87 19.12
CA ASN A 71 6.15 10.14 19.29
C ASN A 71 7.06 8.92 19.04
N ALA A 72 6.49 7.70 19.05
CA ALA A 72 7.24 6.47 18.82
C ALA A 72 7.51 6.18 17.33
N ILE A 73 6.86 6.91 16.40
CA ILE A 73 6.99 6.70 14.96
C ILE A 73 7.57 7.98 14.35
N ASN A 74 8.61 7.82 13.53
CA ASN A 74 9.19 8.90 12.75
C ASN A 74 8.91 8.67 11.25
N CYS A 75 9.29 9.63 10.39
CA CYS A 75 8.97 9.51 8.97
C CYS A 75 9.68 8.33 8.30
N GLU A 76 10.92 8.06 8.67
CA GLU A 76 11.72 6.95 8.15
C GLU A 76 11.08 5.59 8.50
N SER A 77 10.67 5.40 9.76
CA SER A 77 10.00 4.17 10.19
C SER A 77 8.63 4.02 9.54
N LEU A 78 7.90 5.11 9.33
CA LEU A 78 6.61 5.10 8.63
C LEU A 78 6.76 4.67 7.15
N ILE A 79 7.79 5.16 6.46
CA ILE A 79 8.12 4.76 5.08
C ILE A 79 8.53 3.29 5.05
N SER A 80 9.43 2.87 5.94
CA SER A 80 9.88 1.47 6.03
C SER A 80 8.73 0.50 6.26
N ILE A 81 7.80 0.79 7.19
CA ILE A 81 6.59 -0.03 7.42
C ILE A 81 5.74 -0.13 6.15
N TYR A 82 5.67 0.94 5.37
CA TYR A 82 4.92 0.95 4.11
C TYR A 82 5.62 0.13 3.01
N GLU A 83 6.94 0.20 2.90
CA GLU A 83 7.73 -0.63 1.99
C GLU A 83 7.61 -2.12 2.35
N GLU A 84 7.67 -2.46 3.63
CA GLU A 84 7.42 -3.83 4.11
C GLU A 84 6.01 -4.30 3.78
N ALA A 85 5.00 -3.42 3.89
CA ALA A 85 3.64 -3.73 3.50
C ALA A 85 3.56 -4.06 1.99
N GLN A 86 4.31 -3.36 1.13
CA GLN A 86 4.39 -3.68 -0.30
C GLN A 86 5.09 -5.01 -0.56
N ASN A 87 6.19 -5.26 0.14
CA ASN A 87 6.94 -6.50 -0.01
C ASN A 87 6.08 -7.71 0.35
N ARG A 88 5.27 -7.62 1.42
CA ARG A 88 4.33 -8.68 1.82
C ARG A 88 3.24 -8.95 0.79
N ASP A 89 2.65 -7.92 0.20
CA ASP A 89 1.60 -8.08 -0.82
C ASP A 89 2.18 -8.68 -2.12
N SER A 90 3.41 -8.29 -2.48
CA SER A 90 4.12 -8.85 -3.63
C SER A 90 4.58 -10.30 -3.46
N GLY A 91 4.37 -10.90 -2.27
CA GLY A 91 4.88 -12.24 -1.92
C GLY A 91 6.40 -12.28 -1.74
N ASN A 92 7.08 -11.14 -1.87
CA ASN A 92 8.51 -11.01 -1.73
C ASN A 92 8.85 -10.75 -0.25
N VAL A 93 8.66 -11.77 0.59
CA VAL A 93 9.11 -11.72 1.99
C VAL A 93 10.63 -11.93 1.97
N ILE A 94 11.40 -10.84 1.89
CA ILE A 94 12.85 -10.91 2.10
C ILE A 94 13.05 -11.35 3.56
N GLY A 95 13.69 -12.52 3.73
CA GLY A 95 13.66 -13.34 4.93
C GLY A 95 13.91 -12.60 6.24
N GLY A 96 12.95 -12.71 7.16
CA GLY A 96 13.26 -12.77 8.59
C GLY A 96 13.82 -14.17 8.86
N SER A 97 15.04 -14.23 9.36
CA SER A 97 15.75 -15.44 9.73
C SER A 97 14.89 -16.38 10.58
N LEU A 98 14.92 -17.67 10.23
CA LEU A 98 14.71 -18.77 11.17
C LEU A 98 15.86 -18.80 12.18
#